data_AF-A0A8E0NE25-F1
#
_entry.id   AF-A0A8E0NE25-F1
#
_cell.length_a   1.000
_cell.length_b   1.000
_cell.length_c   1.000
_cell.angle_alpha   90.00
_cell.angle_beta   90.00
_cell.angle_gamma   90.00
#
_symmetry.space_group_name_H-M   'P 1'
#
loop_
_entity.id
_entity.type
_entity.pdbx_description
1 polymer ?
#
loop_
_entity_poly.entity_id
_entity_poly.type
_entity_poly.pdbx_seq_one_letter_code
_entity_poly.pdbx_strand_id
1 'polypeptide(L)'
;MRAWPARDTGESARLGRARRRLIAEALKPPASTADWTKAIDEMRKGGGDPIAEGLEGLTAVTARTEEAAAALAAVLMREGVETAGQTVALVTPDPLFARRVQARLGRWGLMADSSAGSPLSETPAGVRLAQLAQLAKAFGAVPLLAILKHPWTTLAGPDEIEALEREGLRGAGPADWDAVRRRLEANRHRAGKRRKDEDQARIDMAHGLVDRLEGVLSALTGMDDATPAEWARVLCEAAEALGEGVEVWRGPDGASAARLMAA
;
A
#
# COMPACT_ATOMS: atom_id res chain seq x y z
N MET A 1 -0.19 -16.11 -18.18
CA MET A 1 -1.61 -15.72 -18.05
C MET A 1 -2.45 -16.83 -18.67
N ARG A 2 -3.16 -17.64 -17.86
CA ARG A 2 -4.07 -18.66 -18.40
C ARG A 2 -5.33 -17.91 -18.86
N ALA A 3 -5.73 -18.08 -20.11
CA ALA A 3 -6.99 -17.51 -20.58
C ALA A 3 -8.13 -18.04 -19.69
N TRP A 4 -9.00 -17.14 -19.24
CA TRP A 4 -10.18 -17.56 -18.48
C TRP A 4 -11.02 -18.47 -19.38
N PRO A 5 -11.45 -19.66 -18.92
CA PRO A 5 -12.14 -20.60 -19.78
C PRO A 5 -13.47 -20.00 -20.24
N ALA A 6 -13.53 -19.54 -21.49
CA ALA A 6 -14.79 -19.26 -22.16
C ALA A 6 -15.50 -20.61 -22.34
N ARG A 7 -16.48 -20.89 -21.48
CA ARG A 7 -17.21 -22.16 -21.49
C ARG A 7 -18.23 -22.16 -22.63
N ASP A 8 -17.83 -22.63 -23.81
CA ASP A 8 -18.72 -22.83 -24.95
C ASP A 8 -19.28 -24.27 -24.98
N THR A 9 -19.95 -24.67 -23.91
CA THR A 9 -20.70 -25.93 -23.85
C THR A 9 -22.21 -25.64 -23.88
N GLY A 10 -23.01 -26.54 -24.46
CA GLY A 10 -24.46 -26.34 -24.61
C GLY A 10 -25.21 -26.04 -23.29
N GLU A 11 -24.73 -26.63 -22.19
CA GLU A 11 -25.21 -26.35 -20.83
C GLU A 11 -24.87 -24.93 -20.37
N SER A 12 -23.62 -24.48 -20.60
CA SER A 12 -23.19 -23.10 -20.29
C SER A 12 -23.99 -22.07 -21.10
N ALA A 13 -24.31 -22.39 -22.35
CA ALA A 13 -25.17 -21.54 -23.18
C ALA A 13 -26.62 -21.49 -22.64
N ARG A 14 -27.14 -22.60 -22.09
CA ARG A 14 -28.47 -22.68 -21.44
C ARG A 14 -28.51 -21.79 -20.19
N LEU A 15 -27.59 -22.00 -19.26
CA LEU A 15 -27.46 -21.19 -18.04
C LEU A 15 -27.21 -19.71 -18.36
N GLY A 16 -26.38 -19.42 -19.37
CA GLY A 16 -26.11 -18.05 -19.81
C GLY A 16 -27.33 -17.34 -20.41
N ARG A 17 -28.27 -18.06 -21.04
CA ARG A 17 -29.55 -17.49 -21.47
C ARG A 17 -30.46 -17.23 -20.27
N ALA A 18 -30.58 -18.18 -19.34
CA ALA A 18 -31.36 -18.01 -18.12
C ALA A 18 -30.87 -16.81 -17.28
N ARG A 19 -29.56 -16.69 -17.06
CA ARG A 19 -28.91 -15.56 -16.36
C ARG A 19 -29.15 -14.22 -17.06
N ARG A 20 -29.03 -14.16 -18.39
CA ARG A 20 -29.32 -12.92 -19.14
C ARG A 20 -30.77 -12.49 -18.97
N ARG A 21 -31.72 -13.43 -19.00
CA ARG A 21 -33.14 -13.13 -18.79
C ARG A 21 -33.39 -12.59 -17.38
N LEU A 22 -32.79 -13.23 -16.37
CA LEU A 22 -32.90 -12.78 -14.98
C LEU A 22 -32.30 -11.38 -14.76
N ILE A 23 -31.11 -11.11 -15.29
CA ILE A 23 -30.45 -9.80 -15.19
C ILE A 23 -31.25 -8.73 -15.92
N ALA A 24 -31.76 -9.03 -17.12
CA ALA A 24 -32.59 -8.08 -17.87
C ALA A 24 -33.86 -7.70 -17.10
N GLU A 25 -34.46 -8.64 -16.39
CA GLU A 25 -35.62 -8.37 -15.53
C GLU A 25 -35.23 -7.53 -14.30
N ALA A 26 -34.14 -7.89 -13.62
CA ALA A 26 -33.66 -7.20 -12.42
C ALA A 26 -33.20 -5.76 -12.67
N LEU A 27 -32.72 -5.46 -13.88
CA LEU A 27 -32.25 -4.13 -14.29
C LEU A 27 -33.32 -3.30 -15.02
N LYS A 28 -34.59 -3.74 -15.05
CA LYS A 28 -35.67 -2.92 -15.61
C LYS A 28 -35.78 -1.59 -14.84
N PRO A 29 -36.06 -0.46 -15.54
CA PRO A 29 -36.31 0.81 -14.88
C PRO A 29 -37.44 0.69 -13.85
N PRO A 30 -37.40 1.46 -12.74
CA PRO A 30 -38.40 1.37 -11.67
C PRO A 30 -39.85 1.51 -12.14
N ALA A 31 -40.09 2.34 -13.16
CA ALA A 31 -41.42 2.54 -13.75
C ALA A 31 -42.01 1.26 -14.39
N SER A 32 -41.16 0.29 -14.73
CA SER A 32 -41.53 -0.98 -15.38
C SER A 32 -41.49 -2.17 -14.42
N THR A 33 -41.24 -1.96 -13.12
CA THR A 33 -41.08 -3.02 -12.11
C THR A 33 -42.36 -3.25 -11.27
N ALA A 34 -43.40 -2.44 -11.45
CA ALA A 34 -44.62 -2.50 -10.64
C ALA A 34 -45.32 -3.87 -10.67
N ASP A 35 -45.21 -4.59 -11.79
CA ASP A 35 -45.84 -5.90 -12.02
C ASP A 35 -44.82 -7.08 -11.97
N TRP A 36 -43.75 -6.97 -11.17
CA TRP A 36 -42.67 -7.98 -11.13
C TRP A 36 -43.16 -9.42 -10.85
N THR A 37 -44.20 -9.60 -10.03
CA THR A 37 -44.79 -10.93 -9.77
C THR A 37 -45.39 -11.54 -11.04
N LYS A 38 -46.07 -10.73 -11.88
CA LYS A 38 -46.61 -11.21 -13.17
C LYS A 38 -45.48 -11.59 -14.12
N ALA A 39 -44.40 -10.82 -14.14
CA ALA A 39 -43.23 -11.13 -14.95
C ALA A 39 -42.60 -12.48 -14.54
N ILE A 40 -42.54 -12.78 -13.23
CA ILE A 40 -42.10 -14.10 -12.73
C ILE A 40 -43.01 -15.22 -13.22
N ASP A 41 -44.33 -15.05 -13.12
CA ASP A 41 -45.29 -16.05 -13.58
C ASP A 41 -45.19 -16.28 -15.09
N GLU A 42 -45.08 -15.20 -15.88
CA GLU A 42 -44.86 -15.28 -17.32
C GLU A 42 -43.55 -15.97 -17.69
N MET A 43 -42.49 -15.76 -16.91
CA MET A 43 -41.22 -16.45 -17.10
C MET A 43 -41.35 -17.97 -16.94
N ARG A 44 -42.21 -18.42 -16.02
CA ARG A 44 -42.43 -19.84 -15.71
C ARG A 44 -43.46 -20.55 -16.61
N LYS A 45 -44.34 -19.79 -17.29
CA LYS A 45 -45.34 -20.36 -18.22
C LYS A 45 -44.73 -21.16 -19.39
N GLY A 46 -43.48 -20.90 -19.76
CA GLY A 46 -42.79 -21.58 -20.86
C GLY A 46 -42.30 -23.01 -20.56
N GLY A 47 -42.56 -23.54 -19.36
CA GLY A 47 -42.02 -24.81 -18.87
C GLY A 47 -40.63 -24.62 -18.26
N GLY A 48 -40.45 -25.05 -17.01
CA GLY A 48 -39.23 -24.86 -16.23
C GLY A 48 -39.24 -23.61 -15.34
N ASP A 49 -38.16 -23.42 -14.57
CA ASP A 49 -37.96 -22.24 -13.71
C ASP A 49 -36.66 -21.52 -14.10
N PRO A 50 -36.72 -20.53 -15.03
CA PRO A 50 -35.53 -19.82 -15.48
C PRO A 50 -34.87 -18.99 -14.38
N ILE A 51 -35.57 -18.72 -13.27
CA ILE A 51 -34.99 -18.03 -12.11
C ILE A 51 -34.12 -19.01 -11.34
N ALA A 52 -34.66 -20.18 -10.98
CA ALA A 52 -33.89 -21.23 -10.30
C ALA A 52 -32.67 -21.66 -11.14
N GLU A 53 -32.87 -21.84 -12.45
CA GLU A 53 -31.79 -22.16 -13.39
C GLU A 53 -30.76 -21.02 -13.51
N GLY A 54 -31.21 -19.76 -13.60
CA GLY A 54 -30.31 -18.61 -13.67
C GLY A 54 -29.47 -18.44 -12.40
N LEU A 55 -30.04 -18.78 -11.24
CA LEU A 55 -29.39 -18.72 -9.93
C LEU A 55 -28.56 -19.96 -9.59
N GLU A 56 -28.56 -20.99 -10.45
CA GLU A 56 -27.78 -22.20 -10.23
C GLU A 56 -26.28 -21.87 -10.08
N GLY A 57 -25.68 -22.35 -8.98
CA GLY A 57 -24.29 -22.09 -8.63
C GLY A 57 -24.01 -20.69 -8.06
N LEU A 58 -25.03 -19.87 -7.80
CA LEU A 58 -24.89 -18.59 -7.10
C LEU A 58 -25.24 -18.77 -5.61
N THR A 59 -24.39 -18.21 -4.76
CA THR A 59 -24.65 -18.12 -3.31
C THR A 59 -24.63 -16.65 -2.92
N ALA A 60 -25.68 -16.19 -2.25
CA ALA A 60 -25.73 -14.87 -1.65
C ALA A 60 -25.43 -14.99 -0.15
N VAL A 61 -24.46 -14.22 0.33
CA VAL A 61 -24.13 -14.16 1.76
C VAL A 61 -24.21 -12.71 2.22
N THR A 62 -24.75 -12.51 3.42
CA THR A 62 -24.83 -11.19 4.04
C THR A 62 -23.89 -11.14 5.25
N ALA A 63 -23.24 -9.99 5.42
CA ALA A 63 -22.36 -9.74 6.55
C ALA A 63 -22.81 -8.46 7.26
N ARG A 64 -22.64 -8.43 8.59
CA ARG A 64 -23.07 -7.29 9.41
C ARG A 64 -22.22 -6.03 9.22
N THR A 65 -20.99 -6.20 8.76
CA THR A 65 -20.02 -5.11 8.55
C THR A 65 -19.16 -5.42 7.32
N GLU A 66 -18.57 -4.39 6.73
CA GLU A 66 -17.60 -4.56 5.64
C GLU A 66 -16.42 -5.43 6.06
N GLU A 67 -15.99 -5.35 7.33
CA GLU A 67 -14.89 -6.17 7.82
C GLU A 67 -15.25 -7.64 7.98
N ALA A 68 -16.50 -7.94 8.32
CA ALA A 68 -17.01 -9.31 8.30
C ALA A 68 -17.15 -9.81 6.86
N ALA A 69 -17.56 -8.96 5.92
CA ALA A 69 -17.62 -9.30 4.49
C ALA A 69 -16.23 -9.60 3.92
N ALA A 70 -15.23 -8.79 4.23
CA ALA A 70 -13.84 -9.01 3.79
C ALA A 70 -13.25 -10.30 4.41
N ALA A 71 -13.57 -10.58 5.68
CA ALA A 71 -13.17 -11.84 6.32
C ALA A 71 -13.80 -13.06 5.66
N LEU A 72 -15.11 -13.00 5.39
CA LEU A 72 -15.84 -14.05 4.70
C LEU A 72 -15.28 -14.30 3.29
N ALA A 73 -15.07 -13.24 2.51
CA ALA A 73 -14.49 -13.33 1.18
C ALA A 73 -13.10 -13.99 1.21
N ALA A 74 -12.23 -13.59 2.15
CA ALA A 74 -10.90 -14.18 2.30
C ALA A 74 -10.95 -15.69 2.63
N VAL A 75 -11.90 -16.13 3.47
CA VAL A 75 -12.08 -17.56 3.79
C VAL A 75 -12.55 -18.35 2.57
N LEU A 76 -13.56 -17.85 1.85
CA LEU A 76 -14.06 -18.51 0.63
C LEU A 76 -12.99 -18.58 -0.46
N MET A 77 -12.20 -17.51 -0.62
CA MET A 77 -11.08 -17.50 -1.56
C MET A 77 -10.02 -18.53 -1.18
N ARG A 78 -9.69 -18.65 0.11
CA ARG A 78 -8.76 -19.65 0.59
C ARG A 78 -9.25 -21.07 0.30
N GLU A 79 -10.51 -21.38 0.64
CA GLU A 79 -11.11 -22.69 0.36
C GLU A 79 -11.02 -23.06 -1.12
N GLY A 80 -11.34 -22.12 -2.02
CA GLY A 80 -11.24 -22.36 -3.46
C GLY A 80 -9.80 -22.50 -3.96
N VAL A 81 -8.82 -21.80 -3.37
CA VAL A 81 -7.40 -21.96 -3.74
C VAL A 81 -6.80 -23.27 -3.22
N GLU A 82 -7.24 -23.73 -2.04
CA GLU A 82 -6.80 -25.00 -1.45
C GLU A 82 -7.45 -26.22 -2.15
N THR A 83 -8.55 -26.01 -2.87
CA THR A 83 -9.21 -27.04 -3.67
C THR A 83 -8.48 -27.27 -5.00
N ALA A 84 -7.98 -28.49 -5.20
CA ALA A 84 -7.19 -28.84 -6.38
C ALA A 84 -7.93 -28.54 -7.71
N GLY A 85 -7.26 -27.79 -8.60
CA GLY A 85 -7.78 -27.46 -9.93
C GLY A 85 -8.76 -26.29 -9.97
N GLN A 86 -9.07 -25.67 -8.83
CA GLN A 86 -9.89 -24.47 -8.78
C GLN A 86 -9.04 -23.19 -8.86
N THR A 87 -9.68 -22.12 -9.31
CA THR A 87 -9.13 -20.76 -9.38
C THR A 87 -10.19 -19.82 -8.83
N VAL A 88 -9.78 -18.85 -8.03
CA VAL A 88 -10.70 -17.86 -7.46
C VAL A 88 -10.30 -16.45 -7.90
N ALA A 89 -11.30 -15.60 -8.15
CA ALA A 89 -11.14 -14.19 -8.38
C ALA A 89 -12.12 -13.40 -7.50
N LEU A 90 -11.66 -12.28 -6.94
CA LEU A 90 -12.51 -11.29 -6.30
C LEU A 90 -12.74 -10.15 -7.28
N VAL A 91 -14.00 -9.85 -7.59
CA VAL A 91 -14.38 -8.71 -8.43
C VAL A 91 -15.10 -7.70 -7.55
N THR A 92 -14.54 -6.51 -7.42
CA THR A 92 -15.13 -5.41 -6.65
C THR A 92 -14.75 -4.07 -7.31
N PRO A 93 -15.67 -3.10 -7.37
CA PRO A 93 -15.32 -1.74 -7.78
C PRO A 93 -14.61 -0.95 -6.67
N ASP A 94 -14.58 -1.46 -5.43
CA ASP A 94 -13.93 -0.82 -4.29
C ASP A 94 -12.52 -1.39 -4.04
N PRO A 95 -11.44 -0.61 -4.30
CA PRO A 95 -10.07 -1.03 -4.04
C PRO A 95 -9.76 -1.25 -2.56
N LEU A 96 -10.43 -0.52 -1.65
CA LEU A 96 -10.21 -0.68 -0.20
C LEU A 96 -10.74 -2.04 0.26
N PHE A 97 -11.89 -2.48 -0.25
CA PHE A 97 -12.39 -3.82 0.01
C PHE A 97 -11.41 -4.90 -0.47
N ALA A 98 -10.89 -4.79 -1.69
CA ALA A 98 -9.90 -5.73 -2.23
C ALA A 98 -8.63 -5.81 -1.35
N ARG A 99 -8.12 -4.66 -0.90
CA ARG A 99 -6.96 -4.59 0.01
C ARG A 99 -7.23 -5.25 1.35
N ARG A 100 -8.41 -5.03 1.94
CA ARG A 100 -8.80 -5.66 3.20
C ARG A 100 -8.86 -7.18 3.08
N VAL A 101 -9.28 -7.70 1.92
CA VAL A 101 -9.24 -9.14 1.63
C VAL A 101 -7.80 -9.63 1.45
N GLN A 102 -6.98 -8.93 0.66
CA GLN A 102 -5.56 -9.26 0.46
C GLN A 102 -4.77 -9.31 1.77
N ALA A 103 -4.93 -8.33 2.65
CA ALA A 103 -4.26 -8.30 3.94
C ALA A 103 -4.58 -9.53 4.81
N ARG A 104 -5.81 -10.05 4.72
CA ARG A 104 -6.23 -11.27 5.42
C ARG A 104 -5.66 -12.53 4.77
N LEU A 105 -5.69 -12.61 3.44
CA LEU A 105 -5.05 -13.69 2.68
C LEU A 105 -3.55 -13.80 2.99
N GLY A 106 -2.87 -12.66 3.14
CA GLY A 106 -1.46 -12.60 3.52
C GLY A 106 -1.14 -13.28 4.87
N ARG A 107 -2.11 -13.36 5.80
CA ARG A 107 -1.93 -14.09 7.08
C ARG A 107 -1.75 -15.60 6.88
N TRP A 108 -2.21 -16.13 5.74
CA TRP A 108 -2.04 -17.53 5.35
C TRP A 108 -0.96 -17.71 4.28
N GLY A 109 -0.19 -16.65 3.97
CA GLY A 109 0.81 -16.69 2.89
C GLY A 109 0.20 -16.72 1.48
N LEU A 110 -1.09 -16.40 1.34
CA LEU A 110 -1.75 -16.33 0.04
C LEU A 110 -1.61 -14.92 -0.56
N MET A 111 -0.96 -14.83 -1.72
CA MET A 111 -0.83 -13.58 -2.47
C MET A 111 -1.85 -13.54 -3.62
N ALA A 112 -2.78 -12.60 -3.56
CA ALA A 112 -3.72 -12.36 -4.65
C ALA A 112 -3.17 -11.29 -5.59
N ASP A 113 -3.04 -11.64 -6.86
CA ASP A 113 -2.64 -10.71 -7.93
C ASP A 113 -3.78 -9.73 -8.22
N SER A 114 -3.49 -8.43 -8.16
CA SER A 114 -4.47 -7.36 -8.40
C SER A 114 -4.28 -6.83 -9.81
N SER A 115 -5.30 -6.97 -10.66
CA SER A 115 -5.29 -6.39 -12.01
C SER A 115 -5.27 -4.85 -12.01
N ALA A 116 -5.65 -4.22 -10.91
CA ALA A 116 -5.56 -2.76 -10.73
C ALA A 116 -4.14 -2.29 -10.38
N GLY A 117 -3.20 -3.22 -10.17
CA GLY A 117 -1.87 -2.90 -9.64
C GLY A 117 -1.93 -2.43 -8.18
N SER A 118 -0.86 -1.77 -7.73
CA SER A 118 -0.79 -1.07 -6.45
C SER A 118 -0.37 0.38 -6.69
N PRO A 119 -0.91 1.36 -5.95
CA PRO A 119 -0.46 2.74 -6.07
C PRO A 119 1.03 2.85 -5.77
N LEU A 120 1.73 3.70 -6.51
CA LEU A 120 3.16 3.93 -6.30
C LEU A 120 3.47 4.35 -4.86
N SER A 121 2.60 5.15 -4.23
CA SER A 121 2.74 5.60 -2.84
C SER A 121 2.72 4.48 -1.80
N GLU A 122 2.36 3.26 -2.18
CA GLU A 122 2.37 2.07 -1.31
C GLU A 122 3.48 1.08 -1.65
N THR A 123 4.27 1.36 -2.70
CA THR A 123 5.46 0.56 -3.02
C THR A 123 6.67 1.09 -2.25
N PRO A 124 7.69 0.26 -1.96
CA PRO A 124 8.90 0.73 -1.29
C PRO A 124 9.57 1.93 -2.00
N ALA A 125 9.60 1.94 -3.33
CA ALA A 125 10.14 3.07 -4.10
C ALA A 125 9.33 4.37 -3.91
N GLY A 126 8.01 4.31 -3.99
CA GLY A 126 7.20 5.51 -3.81
C GLY A 126 7.11 5.96 -2.35
N VAL A 127 7.12 5.04 -1.38
CA VAL A 127 7.21 5.38 0.05
C VAL A 127 8.50 6.14 0.34
N ARG A 128 9.65 5.68 -0.17
CA ARG A 128 10.93 6.38 -0.04
C ARG A 128 10.87 7.81 -0.60
N LEU A 129 10.40 7.98 -1.84
CA LEU A 129 10.30 9.30 -2.46
C LEU A 129 9.34 10.22 -1.68
N ALA A 130 8.21 9.69 -1.21
CA ALA A 130 7.26 10.44 -0.39
C ALA A 130 7.86 10.87 0.96
N GLN A 131 8.65 10.01 1.60
CA GLN A 131 9.35 10.34 2.86
C GLN A 131 10.38 11.46 2.67
N LEU A 132 11.13 11.43 1.57
CA LEU A 132 12.09 12.49 1.23
C LEU A 132 11.39 13.82 0.93
N ALA A 133 10.31 13.78 0.13
CA ALA A 133 9.49 14.96 -0.13
C ALA A 133 8.84 15.51 1.16
N GLN A 134 8.45 14.64 2.08
CA GLN A 134 7.89 15.05 3.36
C GLN A 134 8.94 15.72 4.26
N LEU A 135 10.19 15.23 4.26
CA LEU A 135 11.30 15.89 4.95
C LEU A 135 11.56 17.28 4.35
N ALA A 136 11.61 17.38 3.02
CA ALA A 136 11.80 18.63 2.31
C ALA A 136 10.71 19.68 2.64
N LYS A 137 9.45 19.22 2.70
CA LYS A 137 8.31 20.07 3.05
C LYS A 137 8.33 20.51 4.51
N ALA A 138 8.71 19.63 5.42
CA ALA A 138 8.73 19.91 6.85
C ALA A 138 9.79 19.05 7.54
N PHE A 139 10.89 19.70 7.92
CA PHE A 139 11.93 19.06 8.70
C PHE A 139 11.41 18.62 10.07
N GLY A 140 11.88 17.48 10.58
CA GLY A 140 11.53 17.04 11.92
C GLY A 140 11.91 15.61 12.25
N ALA A 141 11.70 15.23 13.51
CA ALA A 141 12.05 13.92 14.03
C ALA A 141 11.32 12.78 13.30
N VAL A 142 10.03 12.93 13.02
CA VAL A 142 9.23 11.88 12.38
C VAL A 142 9.67 11.62 10.93
N PRO A 143 9.82 12.63 10.04
CA PRO A 143 10.37 12.42 8.71
C PRO A 143 11.78 11.79 8.71
N LEU A 144 12.68 12.25 9.59
CA LEU A 144 14.03 11.67 9.71
C LEU A 144 13.99 10.20 10.10
N LEU A 145 13.20 9.84 11.12
CA LEU A 145 13.07 8.44 11.55
C LEU A 145 12.38 7.58 10.48
N ALA A 146 11.44 8.13 9.71
CA ALA A 146 10.79 7.43 8.63
C ALA A 146 11.79 7.02 7.53
N ILE A 147 12.70 7.94 7.16
CA ILE A 147 13.79 7.68 6.22
C ILE A 147 14.77 6.63 6.77
N LEU A 148 15.20 6.79 8.02
CA LEU A 148 16.17 5.90 8.66
C LEU A 148 15.66 4.47 8.85
N LYS A 149 14.36 4.31 9.16
CA LYS A 149 13.74 3.00 9.37
C LYS A 149 13.21 2.36 8.09
N HIS A 150 13.40 3.01 6.94
CA HIS A 150 12.98 2.47 5.65
C HIS A 150 13.83 1.24 5.27
N PRO A 151 13.24 0.14 4.76
CA PRO A 151 13.96 -1.12 4.47
C PRO A 151 15.16 -1.01 3.53
N TRP A 152 15.19 0.03 2.70
CA TRP A 152 16.25 0.26 1.72
C TRP A 152 17.34 1.22 2.20
N THR A 153 17.23 1.76 3.41
CA THR A 153 18.20 2.72 3.94
C THR A 153 19.33 1.96 4.61
N THR A 154 20.53 2.09 4.06
CA THR A 154 21.73 1.35 4.50
C THR A 154 22.78 2.26 5.16
N LEU A 155 22.56 3.59 5.14
CA LEU A 155 23.46 4.61 5.71
C LEU A 155 23.72 4.47 7.22
N ALA A 156 22.83 3.78 7.94
CA ALA A 156 22.85 3.69 9.40
C ALA A 156 22.51 2.28 9.90
N GLY A 157 23.25 1.83 10.91
CA GLY A 157 22.91 0.64 11.67
C GLY A 157 21.81 0.88 12.73
N PRO A 158 21.19 -0.18 13.27
CA PRO A 158 20.15 -0.06 14.28
C PRO A 158 20.59 0.72 15.52
N ASP A 159 21.82 0.50 15.99
CA ASP A 159 22.37 1.17 17.17
C ASP A 159 22.54 2.68 16.95
N GLU A 160 22.96 3.09 15.75
CA GLU A 160 23.10 4.51 15.37
C GLU A 160 21.74 5.20 15.32
N ILE A 161 20.74 4.51 14.77
CA ILE A 161 19.35 5.01 14.72
C ILE A 161 18.80 5.16 16.14
N GLU A 162 19.00 4.17 17.02
CA GLU A 162 18.56 4.25 18.41
C GLU A 162 19.24 5.42 19.14
N ALA A 163 20.55 5.60 18.94
CA ALA A 163 21.30 6.69 19.54
C ALA A 163 20.78 8.06 19.11
N LEU A 164 20.57 8.27 17.81
CA LEU A 164 20.03 9.52 17.30
C LEU A 164 18.58 9.75 17.75
N GLU A 165 17.75 8.72 17.73
CA GLU A 165 16.37 8.80 18.22
C GLU A 165 16.37 9.27 19.68
N ARG A 166 17.13 8.58 20.53
CA ARG A 166 17.16 8.80 21.97
C ARG A 166 17.75 10.14 22.37
N GLU A 167 18.91 10.49 21.80
CA GLU A 167 19.71 11.62 22.25
C GLU A 167 19.48 12.89 21.41
N GLY A 168 18.98 12.78 20.17
CA GLY A 168 18.81 13.92 19.26
C GLY A 168 17.37 14.25 18.87
N LEU A 169 16.47 13.26 18.83
CA LEU A 169 15.13 13.44 18.24
C LEU A 169 13.97 13.39 19.25
N ARG A 170 14.18 12.90 20.47
CA ARG A 170 13.17 12.95 21.54
C ARG A 170 12.94 14.38 22.07
N GLY A 171 11.70 14.65 22.47
CA GLY A 171 11.27 15.95 23.00
C GLY A 171 10.57 16.80 21.93
N ALA A 172 10.71 18.13 22.03
CA ALA A 172 10.14 19.03 21.03
C ALA A 172 10.76 18.76 19.65
N GLY A 173 9.96 18.77 18.58
CA GLY A 173 10.46 18.49 17.23
C GLY A 173 11.59 19.45 16.83
N PRO A 174 12.74 18.96 16.31
CA PRO A 174 13.79 19.82 15.79
C PRO A 174 13.28 20.55 14.54
N ALA A 175 13.62 21.83 14.41
CA ALA A 175 13.26 22.64 13.24
C ALA A 175 14.24 22.45 12.07
N ASP A 176 15.49 22.08 12.37
CA ASP A 176 16.61 21.98 11.44
C ASP A 176 17.71 21.06 12.02
N TRP A 177 18.78 20.83 11.25
CA TRP A 177 19.95 20.07 11.67
C TRP A 177 20.65 20.69 12.90
N ASP A 178 20.74 22.02 12.95
CA ASP A 178 21.35 22.73 14.08
C ASP A 178 20.59 22.51 15.39
N ALA A 179 19.25 22.40 15.35
CA ALA A 179 18.44 22.07 16.51
C ALA A 179 18.75 20.66 17.03
N VAL A 180 18.99 19.71 16.14
CA VAL A 180 19.43 18.36 16.50
C VAL A 180 20.81 18.42 17.16
N ARG A 181 21.77 19.13 16.54
CA ARG A 181 23.14 19.28 17.07
C ARG A 181 23.16 19.95 18.44
N ARG A 182 22.42 21.05 18.61
CA ARG A 182 22.26 21.73 19.92
C ARG A 182 21.71 20.78 20.98
N ARG A 183 20.77 19.91 20.62
CA ARG A 183 20.20 18.93 21.56
C ARG A 183 21.19 17.84 21.95
N LEU A 184 21.93 17.30 20.99
CA LEU A 184 22.98 16.34 21.26
C LEU A 184 24.03 16.93 22.22
N GLU A 185 24.40 18.20 22.00
CA GLU A 185 25.37 18.88 22.85
C GLU A 185 24.83 19.23 24.24
N ALA A 186 23.55 19.60 24.35
CA ALA A 186 22.88 19.74 25.64
C ALA A 186 22.82 18.40 26.39
N ASN A 187 22.58 17.29 25.68
CA ASN A 187 22.55 15.94 26.26
C ASN A 187 23.94 15.41 26.63
N ARG A 188 25.01 15.92 25.98
CA ARG A 188 26.41 15.71 26.39
C ARG A 188 26.66 16.27 27.79
N HIS A 189 26.02 17.40 28.10
CA HIS A 189 26.19 18.16 29.35
C HIS A 189 24.88 18.29 30.15
N ARG A 190 24.47 17.21 30.82
CA ARG A 190 23.25 17.23 31.65
C ARG A 190 23.51 17.87 33.02
N ALA A 191 22.71 18.88 33.39
CA ALA A 191 22.87 19.63 34.64
C ALA A 191 24.30 20.20 34.85
N GLY A 192 24.96 20.59 33.75
CA GLY A 192 26.31 21.15 33.76
C GLY A 192 27.44 20.14 33.98
N LYS A 193 27.14 18.83 34.03
CA LYS A 193 28.15 17.76 34.16
C LYS A 193 28.21 16.91 32.89
N ARG A 194 29.42 16.52 32.50
CA ARG A 194 29.64 15.54 31.43
C ARG A 194 29.05 14.19 31.86
N ARG A 195 28.37 13.51 30.94
CA ARG A 195 27.85 12.14 31.17
C ARG A 195 28.97 11.11 31.17
N LYS A 196 28.63 9.88 31.56
CA LYS A 196 29.55 8.73 31.57
C LYS A 196 30.01 8.39 30.15
N ASP A 197 31.14 7.69 30.05
CA ASP A 197 31.78 7.37 28.76
C ASP A 197 30.86 6.60 27.80
N GLU A 198 30.06 5.65 28.28
CA GLU A 198 29.10 4.90 27.46
C GLU A 198 27.99 5.80 26.87
N ASP A 199 27.52 6.77 27.65
CA ASP A 199 26.57 7.77 27.15
C ASP A 199 27.22 8.71 26.15
N GLN A 200 28.50 9.01 26.37
CA GLN A 200 29.27 9.86 25.48
C GLN A 200 29.46 9.22 24.11
N ALA A 201 29.84 7.94 24.09
CA ALA A 201 29.98 7.16 22.86
C ALA A 201 28.67 7.11 22.07
N ARG A 202 27.53 6.97 22.75
CA ARG A 202 26.20 7.02 22.10
C ARG A 202 25.93 8.38 21.48
N ILE A 203 26.24 9.46 22.18
CA ILE A 203 26.06 10.83 21.67
C ILE A 203 27.00 11.08 20.48
N ASP A 204 28.24 10.61 20.54
CA ASP A 204 29.21 10.74 19.45
C ASP A 204 28.76 9.93 18.21
N MET A 205 28.20 8.75 18.41
CA MET A 205 27.60 7.95 17.34
C MET A 205 26.40 8.66 16.69
N ALA A 206 25.53 9.28 17.50
CA ALA A 206 24.43 10.09 17.00
C ALA A 206 24.91 11.31 16.21
N HIS A 207 25.97 12.00 16.67
CA HIS A 207 26.59 13.09 15.92
C HIS A 207 27.13 12.62 14.56
N GLY A 208 27.88 11.51 14.54
CA GLY A 208 28.41 10.95 13.30
C GLY A 208 27.31 10.58 12.31
N LEU A 209 26.16 10.08 12.79
CA LEU A 209 25.01 9.82 11.92
C LEU A 209 24.38 11.12 11.39
N VAL A 210 24.26 12.16 12.22
CA VAL A 210 23.75 13.47 11.78
C VAL A 210 24.62 14.05 10.68
N ASP A 211 25.95 13.97 10.80
CA ASP A 211 26.88 14.46 9.77
C ASP A 211 26.67 13.77 8.42
N ARG A 212 26.54 12.43 8.43
CA ARG A 212 26.29 11.67 7.19
C ARG A 212 24.92 11.97 6.59
N LEU A 213 23.88 12.08 7.42
CA LEU A 213 22.53 12.39 6.97
C LEU A 213 22.44 13.80 6.38
N GLU A 214 23.01 14.80 7.04
CA GLU A 214 23.02 16.18 6.56
C GLU A 214 23.82 16.28 5.25
N GLY A 215 24.92 15.54 5.11
CA GLY A 215 25.68 15.46 3.86
C GLY A 215 24.86 14.94 2.67
N VAL A 216 23.90 14.04 2.90
CA VAL A 216 23.04 13.46 1.85
C VAL A 216 21.75 14.26 1.64
N LEU A 217 21.20 14.84 2.70
CA LEU A 217 19.83 15.39 2.70
C LEU A 217 19.79 16.92 2.73
N SER A 218 20.90 17.61 2.93
CA SER A 218 20.94 19.09 2.94
C SER A 218 20.39 19.71 1.65
N ALA A 219 20.62 19.05 0.51
CA ALA A 219 20.11 19.47 -0.79
C ALA A 219 18.58 19.54 -0.86
N LEU A 220 17.85 18.84 0.03
CA LEU A 220 16.37 18.85 0.08
C LEU A 220 15.78 20.10 0.76
N THR A 221 16.62 20.98 1.31
CA THR A 221 16.18 22.17 2.04
C THR A 221 16.50 23.45 1.27
N GLY A 222 15.67 24.49 1.43
CA GLY A 222 15.90 25.80 0.80
C GLY A 222 15.69 25.84 -0.72
N MET A 223 14.86 24.94 -1.25
CA MET A 223 14.54 24.82 -2.68
C MET A 223 13.16 25.45 -3.01
N ASP A 224 12.77 26.52 -2.33
CA ASP A 224 11.42 27.12 -2.46
C ASP A 224 11.10 27.60 -3.88
N ASP A 225 12.11 28.05 -4.63
CA ASP A 225 11.99 28.52 -6.02
C ASP A 225 12.38 27.46 -7.07
N ALA A 226 12.68 26.23 -6.64
CA ALA A 226 13.12 25.17 -7.56
C ALA A 226 11.97 24.64 -8.42
N THR A 227 12.30 24.33 -9.67
CA THR A 227 11.38 23.69 -10.61
C THR A 227 11.06 22.24 -10.21
N PRO A 228 9.93 21.68 -10.66
CA PRO A 228 9.63 20.26 -10.43
C PRO A 228 10.73 19.30 -10.88
N ALA A 229 11.43 19.62 -11.99
CA ALA A 229 12.53 18.80 -12.49
C ALA A 229 13.77 18.84 -11.57
N GLU A 230 14.07 19.99 -10.98
CA GLU A 230 15.16 20.11 -9.99
C GLU A 230 14.83 19.35 -8.71
N TRP A 231 13.60 19.47 -8.22
CA TRP A 231 13.10 18.66 -7.10
C TRP A 231 13.20 17.17 -7.40
N ALA A 232 12.78 16.75 -8.59
CA ALA A 232 12.85 15.35 -8.99
C ALA A 232 14.29 14.83 -8.96
N ARG A 233 15.23 15.59 -9.53
CA ARG A 233 16.65 15.24 -9.53
C ARG A 233 17.20 15.09 -8.11
N VAL A 234 16.98 16.08 -7.23
CA VAL A 234 17.51 16.05 -5.85
C VAL A 234 16.90 14.90 -5.03
N LEU A 235 15.61 14.62 -5.21
CA LEU A 235 14.96 13.48 -4.56
C LEU A 235 15.55 12.14 -5.02
N CYS A 236 15.85 11.99 -6.32
CA CYS A 236 16.53 10.80 -6.85
C CYS A 236 17.94 10.65 -6.27
N GLU A 237 18.75 11.71 -6.29
CA GLU A 237 20.11 11.71 -5.75
C GLU A 237 20.13 11.34 -4.25
N ALA A 238 19.21 11.92 -3.46
CA ALA A 238 19.06 11.58 -2.05
C ALA A 238 18.61 10.12 -1.85
N ALA A 239 17.67 9.64 -2.68
CA ALA A 239 17.18 8.26 -2.60
C ALA A 239 18.27 7.22 -2.88
N GLU A 240 19.18 7.51 -3.81
CA GLU A 240 20.35 6.67 -4.15
C GLU A 240 21.39 6.70 -3.04
N ALA A 241 21.76 7.89 -2.57
CA ALA A 241 22.80 8.07 -1.55
C ALA A 241 22.43 7.46 -0.18
N LEU A 242 21.13 7.33 0.14
CA LEU A 242 20.66 6.66 1.36
C LEU A 242 20.76 5.13 1.33
N GLY A 243 20.87 4.53 0.15
CA GLY A 243 20.75 3.08 -0.07
C GLY A 243 21.90 2.54 -0.92
N GLU A 244 23.13 2.69 -0.44
CA GLU A 244 24.29 2.09 -1.11
C GLU A 244 24.08 0.57 -1.28
N GLY A 245 24.24 0.08 -2.50
CA GLY A 245 24.02 -1.33 -2.86
C GLY A 245 22.54 -1.73 -3.04
N VAL A 246 21.59 -0.82 -2.86
CA VAL A 246 20.17 -1.07 -3.15
C VAL A 246 19.85 -0.54 -4.55
N GLU A 247 19.32 -1.40 -5.41
CA GLU A 247 18.84 -1.00 -6.73
C GLU A 247 17.44 -0.38 -6.64
N VAL A 248 17.37 0.86 -6.10
CA VAL A 248 16.12 1.63 -5.85
C VAL A 248 15.20 1.69 -7.08
N TRP A 249 15.81 1.70 -8.27
CA TRP A 249 15.12 1.84 -9.55
C TRP A 249 14.82 0.52 -10.25
N ARG A 250 15.20 -0.62 -9.66
CA ARG A 250 14.93 -1.94 -10.25
C ARG A 250 13.54 -2.43 -9.88
N GLY A 251 12.98 -3.24 -10.78
CA GLY A 251 11.67 -3.87 -10.58
C GLY A 251 10.52 -2.99 -11.07
N PRO A 252 9.28 -3.51 -11.03
CA PRO A 252 8.10 -2.80 -11.55
C PRO A 252 7.81 -1.48 -10.82
N ASP A 253 8.07 -1.44 -9.52
CA ASP A 253 7.92 -0.24 -8.68
C ASP A 253 9.02 0.79 -8.95
N GLY A 254 10.29 0.37 -8.98
CA GLY A 254 11.41 1.24 -9.32
C GLY A 254 11.29 1.86 -10.71
N ALA A 255 10.89 1.07 -11.71
CA ALA A 255 10.65 1.57 -13.07
C ALA A 255 9.46 2.55 -13.16
N SER A 256 8.45 2.38 -12.30
CA SER A 256 7.32 3.31 -12.23
C SER A 256 7.70 4.60 -11.51
N ALA A 257 8.52 4.52 -10.46
CA ALA A 257 9.11 5.67 -9.79
C ALA A 257 10.00 6.48 -10.74
N ALA A 258 10.93 5.82 -11.44
CA ALA A 258 11.82 6.49 -12.40
C ALA A 258 11.05 7.23 -13.50
N ARG A 259 9.96 6.63 -14.03
CA ARG A 259 9.10 7.29 -15.01
C ARG A 259 8.39 8.52 -14.44
N LEU A 260 7.94 8.47 -13.18
CA LEU A 260 7.33 9.63 -12.52
C LEU A 260 8.35 10.77 -12.36
N MET A 261 9.58 10.44 -11.98
CA MET A 261 10.64 11.43 -11.73
C MET A 261 11.22 12.02 -13.02
N ALA A 262 11.02 11.37 -14.16
CA ALA A 262 11.47 11.83 -15.48
C ALA A 262 10.38 12.58 -16.28
N ALA A 263 9.15 12.66 -15.76
CA ALA A 263 8.00 13.32 -16.40
C ALA A 263 7.99 14.82 -16.14
#